data_AF-A0A1A8DFW0-F1
#
_entry.id   AF-A0A1A8DFW0-F1
#
_cell.length_a   1.000
_cell.length_b   1.000
_cell.length_c   1.000
_cell.angle_alpha   90.00
_cell.angle_beta   90.00
_cell.angle_gamma   90.00
#
_symmetry.space_group_name_H-M   'P 1'
#
loop_
_entity.id
_entity.type
_entity.pdbx_description
1 polymer ?
#
loop_
_entity_poly.entity_id
_entity_poly.type
_entity_poly.pdbx_seq_one_letter_code
_entity_poly.pdbx_strand_id
1 'polypeptide(L)'
;VVSYTPVVLDPNTANAELLVSDDLTSVKQGEKQNVPNNPERFDYYRIVLGSEGFDSGTRSWDVAIGESTSWFVGVASEDVKRKGKHPSSLWRIGCLEGKYYARSLSDPSTTLSP
;
A
#
# COMPACT_ATOMS: atom_id res chain seq x y z
N VAL A 1 -13.44 -0.35 -25.84
CA VAL A 1 -12.12 -0.91 -25.49
C VAL A 1 -11.99 -0.82 -23.99
N VAL A 2 -11.83 -1.94 -23.28
CA VAL A 2 -11.53 -1.92 -21.84
C VAL A 2 -10.02 -1.67 -21.71
N SER A 3 -9.63 -0.54 -21.14
CA SER A 3 -8.23 -0.23 -20.87
C SER A 3 -7.85 -0.84 -19.51
N TYR A 4 -7.05 -1.90 -19.52
CA TYR A 4 -6.40 -2.39 -18.31
C TYR A 4 -5.16 -1.54 -18.05
N THR A 5 -5.13 -0.85 -16.91
CA THR A 5 -3.94 -0.10 -16.45
C THR A 5 -3.35 -0.87 -15.27
N PRO A 6 -2.28 -1.65 -15.48
CA PRO A 6 -1.65 -2.39 -14.39
C PRO A 6 -1.12 -1.41 -13.34
N VAL A 7 -1.23 -1.76 -12.08
CA VAL A 7 -0.55 -1.04 -11.00
C VAL A 7 0.93 -1.41 -11.06
N VAL A 8 1.78 -0.41 -11.23
CA VAL A 8 3.24 -0.53 -11.17
C VAL A 8 3.69 -0.08 -9.79
N LEU A 9 4.47 -0.91 -9.08
CA LEU A 9 4.97 -0.60 -7.74
C LEU A 9 6.16 0.37 -7.80
N ASP A 10 6.24 1.28 -6.84
CA ASP A 10 7.37 2.22 -6.70
C ASP A 10 8.37 1.76 -5.62
N PRO A 11 9.58 1.27 -6.00
CA PRO A 11 10.61 0.85 -5.05
C PRO A 11 11.12 1.95 -4.11
N ASN A 12 10.95 3.24 -4.45
CA ASN A 12 11.32 4.34 -3.57
C ASN A 12 10.39 4.46 -2.36
N THR A 13 9.17 3.95 -2.48
CA THR A 13 8.19 3.94 -1.39
C THR A 13 8.31 2.69 -0.52
N ALA A 14 8.79 1.58 -1.10
CA ALA A 14 8.83 0.28 -0.44
C ALA A 14 9.63 0.30 0.87
N ASN A 15 9.03 -0.19 1.95
CA ASN A 15 9.77 -0.45 3.19
C ASN A 15 10.99 -1.34 2.94
N ALA A 16 12.07 -1.13 3.72
CA ALA A 16 13.33 -1.83 3.53
C ALA A 16 13.25 -3.37 3.69
N GLU A 17 12.19 -3.91 4.28
CA GLU A 17 11.95 -5.36 4.39
C GLU A 17 11.09 -5.93 3.25
N LEU A 18 10.73 -5.11 2.24
CA LEU A 18 9.96 -5.53 1.08
C LEU A 18 10.87 -5.65 -0.15
N LEU A 19 10.79 -6.80 -0.81
CA LEU A 19 11.44 -7.09 -2.07
C LEU A 19 10.41 -6.89 -3.18
N VAL A 20 10.60 -5.86 -4.00
CA VAL A 20 9.82 -5.61 -5.23
C VAL A 20 10.47 -6.38 -6.39
N SER A 21 9.68 -7.03 -7.23
CA SER A 21 10.17 -7.73 -8.42
C SER A 21 10.71 -6.77 -9.49
N ASP A 22 11.57 -7.27 -10.39
CA ASP A 22 12.18 -6.47 -11.46
C ASP A 22 11.14 -5.89 -12.43
N ASP A 23 10.01 -6.57 -12.60
CA ASP A 23 8.87 -6.12 -13.42
C ASP A 23 7.93 -5.16 -12.68
N LEU A 24 8.22 -4.86 -11.40
CA LEU A 24 7.47 -3.95 -10.54
C LEU A 24 6.01 -4.33 -10.32
N THR A 25 5.62 -5.60 -10.52
CA THR A 25 4.23 -6.05 -10.33
C THR A 25 4.01 -6.82 -9.03
N SER A 26 5.08 -7.32 -8.42
CA SER A 26 5.01 -8.23 -7.29
C SER A 26 5.84 -7.74 -6.11
N VAL A 27 5.39 -8.08 -4.91
CA VAL A 27 6.10 -7.78 -3.67
C VAL A 27 6.09 -8.99 -2.75
N LYS A 28 7.22 -9.23 -2.09
CA LYS A 28 7.35 -10.24 -1.03
C LYS A 28 8.10 -9.65 0.16
N GLN A 29 7.81 -10.15 1.35
CA GLN A 29 8.64 -9.85 2.51
C GLN A 29 9.97 -10.59 2.39
N GLY A 30 11.06 -9.91 2.73
CA GLY A 30 12.41 -10.49 2.77
C GLY A 30 13.21 -9.98 3.96
N GLU A 31 14.52 -10.13 3.88
CA GLU A 31 15.44 -9.52 4.83
C GLU A 31 15.51 -8.01 4.62
N LYS A 32 15.87 -7.29 5.70
CA LYS A 32 16.04 -5.84 5.64
C LYS A 32 17.18 -5.49 4.69
N GLN A 33 16.85 -4.79 3.62
CA GLN A 33 17.80 -4.32 2.62
C GLN A 33 18.55 -3.06 3.09
N ASN A 34 19.76 -2.87 2.58
CA ASN A 34 20.53 -1.64 2.77
C ASN A 34 20.16 -0.59 1.71
N VAL A 35 18.99 0.03 1.88
CA VAL A 35 18.46 1.07 0.97
C VAL A 35 18.44 2.45 1.64
N PRO A 36 18.53 3.56 0.87
CA PRO A 36 18.48 4.90 1.42
C PRO A 36 17.18 5.19 2.18
N ASN A 37 17.27 5.92 3.29
CA ASN A 37 16.09 6.42 4.01
C ASN A 37 15.57 7.73 3.38
N ASN A 38 15.08 7.64 2.15
CA ASN A 38 14.47 8.78 1.45
C ASN A 38 13.08 9.14 2.03
N PRO A 39 12.59 10.38 1.86
CA PRO A 39 11.30 10.83 2.42
C PRO A 39 10.11 9.98 1.98
N GLU A 40 10.16 9.42 0.78
CA GLU A 40 9.10 8.61 0.17
C GLU A 40 9.00 7.21 0.78
N ARG A 41 10.04 6.73 1.46
CA ARG A 41 10.10 5.36 1.96
C ARG A 41 9.30 5.16 3.25
N PHE A 42 8.49 4.11 3.32
CA PHE A 42 7.89 3.69 4.59
C PHE A 42 8.96 3.09 5.51
N ASP A 43 9.10 3.59 6.74
CA ASP A 43 10.13 3.12 7.68
C ASP A 43 9.63 2.06 8.67
N TYR A 44 8.37 2.19 9.11
CA TYR A 44 7.80 1.36 10.17
C TYR A 44 6.87 0.26 9.64
N TYR A 45 6.01 0.59 8.68
CA TYR A 45 5.07 -0.37 8.10
C TYR A 45 5.63 -0.97 6.82
N ARG A 46 5.43 -2.27 6.64
CA ARG A 46 5.70 -3.01 5.39
C ARG A 46 4.68 -2.63 4.31
N ILE A 47 4.82 -1.42 3.77
CA ILE A 47 3.97 -0.86 2.73
C ILE A 47 4.85 -0.51 1.52
N VAL A 48 4.29 -0.68 0.33
CA VAL A 48 4.77 -0.16 -0.94
C VAL A 48 3.56 0.46 -1.66
N LEU A 49 3.76 1.57 -2.37
CA LEU A 49 2.72 2.24 -3.15
C LEU A 49 2.85 1.92 -4.64
N GLY A 50 1.76 2.12 -5.38
CA GLY A 50 1.83 2.27 -6.82
C GLY A 50 2.57 3.56 -7.20
N SER A 51 3.18 3.58 -8.39
CA SER A 51 3.94 4.72 -8.91
C SER A 51 3.06 5.89 -9.34
N GLU A 52 1.80 5.62 -9.69
CA GLU A 52 0.85 6.62 -10.15
C GLU A 52 -0.28 6.80 -9.14
N GLY A 53 -0.59 8.06 -8.83
CA GLY A 53 -1.80 8.46 -8.13
C GLY A 53 -2.97 8.70 -9.09
N PHE A 54 -4.17 8.81 -8.53
CA PHE A 54 -5.38 9.12 -9.30
C PHE A 54 -6.17 10.22 -8.59
N ASP A 55 -6.69 11.18 -9.36
CA ASP A 55 -7.52 12.28 -8.87
C ASP A 55 -9.00 12.16 -9.28
N SER A 56 -9.30 11.27 -10.23
CA SER A 56 -10.59 11.15 -10.87
C SER A 56 -10.77 9.83 -11.62
N GLY A 57 -12.02 9.53 -11.99
CA GLY A 57 -12.39 8.34 -12.76
C GLY A 57 -12.53 7.06 -11.92
N THR A 58 -12.81 5.95 -12.59
CA THR A 58 -12.92 4.63 -11.98
C THR A 58 -11.67 3.82 -12.25
N ARG A 59 -11.07 3.26 -11.19
CA ARG A 59 -9.88 2.42 -11.26
C ARG A 59 -10.16 1.08 -10.59
N SER A 60 -9.67 0.01 -11.20
CA SER A 60 -9.77 -1.34 -10.69
C SER A 60 -8.45 -2.06 -10.98
N TRP A 61 -7.98 -2.82 -10.00
CA TRP A 61 -6.82 -3.68 -10.13
C TRP A 61 -7.10 -4.99 -9.39
N ASP A 62 -6.49 -6.05 -9.88
CA ASP A 62 -6.55 -7.37 -9.26
C ASP A 62 -5.21 -7.67 -8.62
N VAL A 63 -5.24 -8.34 -7.45
CA VAL A 63 -4.02 -8.73 -6.73
C VAL A 63 -4.04 -10.23 -6.48
N ALA A 64 -3.03 -10.92 -6.99
CA ALA A 64 -2.79 -12.32 -6.66
C ALA A 64 -2.13 -12.42 -5.28
N ILE A 65 -2.84 -12.99 -4.30
CA ILE A 65 -2.35 -13.13 -2.92
C ILE A 65 -1.42 -14.35 -2.74
N GLY A 66 -1.61 -15.38 -3.58
CA GLY A 66 -0.90 -16.65 -3.45
C GLY A 66 -1.17 -17.33 -2.10
N GLU A 67 -0.12 -17.84 -1.46
CA GLU A 67 -0.19 -18.55 -0.17
C GLU A 67 -0.02 -17.63 1.05
N SER A 68 -0.03 -16.31 0.85
CA SER A 68 0.17 -15.35 1.95
C SER A 68 -0.98 -15.37 2.95
N THR A 69 -0.66 -15.60 4.22
CA THR A 69 -1.62 -15.56 5.34
C THR A 69 -1.78 -14.17 5.97
N SER A 70 -0.94 -13.21 5.56
CA SER A 70 -0.83 -11.89 6.17
C SER A 70 -0.58 -10.84 5.09
N TRP A 71 -1.61 -10.09 4.72
CA TRP A 71 -1.55 -9.11 3.64
C TRP A 71 -2.60 -8.02 3.84
N PHE A 72 -2.33 -6.85 3.26
CA PHE A 72 -3.31 -5.79 3.09
C PHE A 72 -3.15 -5.18 1.70
N VAL A 73 -4.28 -4.84 1.07
CA VAL A 73 -4.35 -4.12 -0.20
C VAL A 73 -5.34 -2.97 -0.06
N GLY A 74 -5.13 -1.89 -0.79
CA GLY A 74 -5.97 -0.71 -0.64
C GLY A 74 -5.44 0.50 -1.37
N VAL A 75 -5.89 1.67 -0.92
CA VAL A 75 -5.51 2.98 -1.44
C VAL A 75 -4.95 3.86 -0.33
N ALA A 76 -4.04 4.74 -0.72
CA ALA A 76 -3.45 5.75 0.13
C ALA A 76 -3.71 7.13 -0.48
N SER A 77 -3.95 8.12 0.37
CA SER A 77 -3.84 9.51 -0.04
C SER A 77 -2.39 9.87 -0.37
N GLU A 78 -2.18 10.86 -1.22
CA GLU A 78 -0.84 11.37 -1.56
C GLU A 78 -0.07 11.85 -0.32
N ASP A 79 -0.80 12.42 0.66
CA ASP A 79 -0.29 12.96 1.92
C ASP A 79 -0.11 11.91 3.03
N VAL A 80 -0.26 10.62 2.71
CA VAL A 80 -0.08 9.51 3.67
C VAL A 80 1.24 9.67 4.43
N LYS A 81 1.16 9.64 5.77
CA LYS A 81 2.36 9.74 6.60
C LYS A 81 3.22 8.47 6.44
N ARG A 82 4.41 8.65 5.85
CA ARG A 82 5.32 7.54 5.51
C ARG A 82 6.25 7.15 6.66
N LYS A 83 6.40 8.01 7.67
CA LYS A 83 7.33 7.81 8.79
C LYS A 83 6.61 7.56 10.12
N GLY A 84 7.10 6.59 10.89
CA GLY A 84 6.62 6.25 12.23
C GLY A 84 5.34 5.40 12.26
N LYS A 85 4.78 5.24 13.47
CA LYS A 85 3.69 4.29 13.79
C LYS A 85 2.27 4.79 13.49
N HIS A 86 2.11 5.89 12.76
CA HIS A 86 0.81 6.53 12.58
C HIS A 86 0.60 6.89 11.10
N PRO A 87 0.39 5.91 10.22
CA PRO A 87 0.08 6.18 8.84
C PRO A 87 -1.41 6.58 8.80
N SER A 88 -1.68 7.85 8.57
CA SER A 88 -3.03 8.36 8.33
C SER A 88 -3.39 8.22 6.86
N SER A 89 -4.67 8.37 6.53
CA SER A 89 -5.14 8.47 5.14
C SER A 89 -4.95 7.19 4.30
N LEU A 90 -5.12 6.03 4.95
CA LEU A 90 -5.11 4.71 4.32
C LEU A 90 -6.48 4.05 4.41
N TRP A 91 -6.98 3.55 3.28
CA TRP A 91 -8.14 2.66 3.19
C TRP A 91 -7.68 1.31 2.66
N ARG A 92 -7.91 0.25 3.42
CA ARG A 92 -7.42 -1.09 3.06
C ARG A 92 -8.30 -2.21 3.57
N ILE A 93 -8.29 -3.30 2.82
CA ILE A 93 -8.76 -4.60 3.25
C ILE A 93 -7.58 -5.55 3.36
N GLY A 94 -7.69 -6.58 4.18
CA GLY A 94 -6.61 -7.53 4.32
C GLY A 94 -6.96 -8.76 5.12
N CYS A 95 -6.02 -9.68 5.16
CA CYS A 95 -6.06 -10.86 5.99
C CYS A 95 -4.88 -10.84 6.97
N LEU A 96 -5.13 -11.22 8.21
CA LEU A 96 -4.09 -11.47 9.19
C LEU A 96 -4.47 -12.74 9.95
N GLU A 97 -3.59 -13.74 9.91
CA GLU A 97 -3.80 -15.03 10.60
C GLU A 97 -5.15 -15.68 10.23
N GLY A 98 -5.53 -15.60 8.96
CA GLY A 98 -6.78 -16.18 8.43
C GLY A 98 -8.04 -15.36 8.72
N LYS A 99 -7.93 -14.20 9.40
CA LYS A 99 -9.06 -13.31 9.67
C LYS A 99 -9.03 -12.12 8.72
N TYR A 100 -10.18 -11.77 8.17
CA TYR A 100 -10.33 -10.63 7.27
C TYR A 100 -10.66 -9.35 8.03
N TYR A 101 -10.08 -8.25 7.59
CA TYR A 101 -10.24 -6.92 8.19
C TYR A 101 -10.48 -5.87 7.11
N ALA A 102 -11.40 -4.94 7.37
CA ALA A 102 -11.46 -3.65 6.69
C ALA A 102 -10.94 -2.59 7.67
N ARG A 103 -10.02 -1.74 7.23
CA ARG A 103 -9.45 -0.66 8.05
C ARG A 103 -9.43 0.64 7.25
N SER A 104 -9.96 1.68 7.87
CA SER A 104 -9.75 3.07 7.46
C SER A 104 -9.03 3.78 8.60
N LEU A 105 -7.88 4.39 8.29
CA LEU A 105 -7.17 5.27 9.22
C LEU A 105 -7.43 6.72 8.80
N SER A 106 -8.72 7.11 8.75
CA SER A 106 -9.09 8.51 8.65
C SER A 106 -8.94 9.15 10.02
N ASP A 107 -7.92 9.98 10.20
CA ASP A 107 -7.88 10.92 11.32
C ASP A 107 -7.95 12.35 10.77
N PRO A 108 -8.89 13.20 11.24
CA PRO A 108 -9.89 12.92 12.26
C PRO A 108 -11.18 12.30 11.70
N SER A 109 -11.97 11.72 12.60
CA SER A 109 -13.35 11.30 12.32
C SER A 109 -14.18 12.46 11.77
N THR A 110 -14.79 12.28 10.61
CA THR A 110 -15.74 13.26 10.05
C THR A 110 -17.12 12.98 10.62
N THR A 111 -17.66 13.91 11.41
CA THR A 111 -19.07 13.89 11.82
C THR A 111 -19.94 14.09 10.58
N LEU A 112 -20.76 13.11 10.22
CA LEU A 112 -21.77 13.27 9.18
C LEU A 112 -23.03 13.89 9.80
N SER A 113 -23.44 15.04 9.28
CA SER A 113 -24.74 15.63 9.59
C SER A 113 -25.85 14.88 8.84
N PRO A 114 -27.07 14.75 9.42
CA PRO A 114 -28.23 14.19 8.73
C PRO A 114 -28.60 14.96 7.45
#